data_AF-A0A1S8C5Y3-F1
#
_entry.id   AF-A0A1S8C5Y3-F1
#
_cell.length_a   1.000
_cell.length_b   1.000
_cell.length_c   1.000
_cell.angle_alpha   90.00
_cell.angle_beta   90.00
_cell.angle_gamma   90.00
#
_symmetry.space_group_name_H-M   'P 1'
#
loop_
_entity.id
_entity.type
_entity.pdbx_description
1 polymer ?
#
loop_
_entity_poly.entity_id
_entity_poly.type
_entity_poly.pdbx_seq_one_letter_code
_entity_poly.pdbx_strand_id
1 'polypeptide(L)'
;LVDRKLRETPAAPAVARGLELMVDGDRHQEVLSAALTGLATFLADNRLVFRARLGDASPAWVPDWVDDRVFDRVFDLLQGFLAEVGADPRHELRRSYDQRLRAYVHRLRTDPATAARVEQFKEELLDHPAVRTWSGSLWSTAKTTVVAAAADPDSELRARMVGLIRSGAGVLQTDPTVRELVQRQSVRAAGYVVERFAGDAAELVGTTVARWDTEETSRRIELQVGRDLQWIRVNGTVVGGLAGLVIYTVAQLLG
;
A
#
# COMPACT_ATOMS: atom_id res chain seq x y z
N LEU A 1 -1.01 -18.10 -9.79
CA LEU A 1 0.02 -18.01 -8.73
C LEU A 1 -0.40 -17.11 -7.57
N VAL A 2 -0.88 -15.88 -7.82
CA VAL A 2 -1.35 -14.94 -6.77
C VAL A 2 -2.58 -15.46 -6.02
N ASP A 3 -3.59 -15.99 -6.74
CA ASP A 3 -4.81 -16.55 -6.14
C ASP A 3 -4.54 -17.73 -5.19
N ARG A 4 -3.70 -18.69 -5.61
CA ARG A 4 -3.27 -19.82 -4.77
C ARG A 4 -2.58 -19.36 -3.47
N LYS A 5 -1.67 -18.38 -3.56
CA LYS A 5 -0.94 -17.85 -2.38
C LYS A 5 -1.86 -17.10 -1.41
N LEU A 6 -2.91 -16.44 -1.93
CA LEU A 6 -3.94 -15.74 -1.14
C LEU A 6 -4.85 -16.72 -0.40
N ARG A 7 -5.20 -17.85 -1.02
CA ARG A 7 -6.00 -18.91 -0.37
C ARG A 7 -5.22 -19.62 0.74
N GLU A 8 -3.93 -19.89 0.51
CA GLU A 8 -3.03 -20.56 1.47
C GLU A 8 -2.68 -19.71 2.70
N THR A 9 -2.79 -18.38 2.62
CA THR A 9 -2.50 -17.49 3.75
C THR A 9 -3.75 -17.29 4.62
N PRO A 10 -3.72 -17.58 5.93
CA PRO A 10 -4.84 -17.27 6.81
C PRO A 10 -5.01 -15.74 6.86
N ALA A 11 -6.18 -15.27 6.45
CA ALA A 11 -6.52 -13.85 6.41
C ALA A 11 -6.86 -13.33 7.81
N ALA A 12 -7.47 -14.14 8.66
CA ALA A 12 -7.90 -13.71 9.99
C ALA A 12 -6.76 -13.10 10.84
N PRO A 13 -5.55 -13.70 10.96
CA PRO A 13 -4.45 -13.10 11.73
C PRO A 13 -3.89 -11.81 11.11
N ALA A 14 -3.88 -11.71 9.78
CA ALA A 14 -3.40 -10.53 9.06
C ALA A 14 -4.38 -9.36 9.18
N VAL A 15 -5.68 -9.64 9.01
CA VAL A 15 -6.78 -8.70 9.21
C VAL A 15 -6.85 -8.24 10.66
N ALA A 16 -6.71 -9.15 11.62
CA ALA A 16 -6.66 -8.82 13.04
C ALA A 16 -5.52 -7.84 13.34
N ARG A 17 -4.28 -8.14 12.90
CA ARG A 17 -3.13 -7.24 13.12
C ARG A 17 -3.30 -5.88 12.45
N GLY A 18 -3.88 -5.83 11.25
CA GLY A 18 -4.16 -4.58 10.55
C GLY A 18 -5.19 -3.72 11.29
N LEU A 19 -6.27 -4.35 11.77
CA LEU A 19 -7.30 -3.68 12.56
C LEU A 19 -6.79 -3.24 13.93
N GLU A 20 -5.99 -4.05 14.62
CA GLU A 20 -5.34 -3.66 15.89
C GLU A 20 -4.50 -2.40 15.72
N LEU A 21 -3.67 -2.33 14.67
CA LEU A 21 -2.84 -1.15 14.41
C LEU A 21 -3.68 0.12 14.17
N MET A 22 -4.85 -0.02 13.54
CA MET A 22 -5.79 1.08 13.35
C MET A 22 -6.54 1.46 14.63
N VAL A 23 -6.78 0.50 15.50
CA VAL A 23 -7.52 0.68 16.75
C VAL A 23 -6.62 1.27 17.85
N ASP A 24 -5.40 0.75 18.01
CA ASP A 24 -4.41 1.23 18.99
C ASP A 24 -3.97 2.67 18.73
N GLY A 25 -3.97 3.10 17.47
CA GLY A 25 -3.65 4.48 17.09
C GLY A 25 -4.85 5.43 17.00
N ASP A 26 -6.03 5.02 17.47
CA ASP A 26 -7.31 5.75 17.33
C ASP A 26 -7.68 6.17 15.88
N ARG A 27 -6.98 5.63 14.88
CA ARG A 27 -7.18 5.95 13.44
C ARG A 27 -8.57 5.56 12.94
N HIS A 28 -9.15 4.53 13.52
CA HIS A 28 -10.53 4.13 13.26
C HIS A 28 -11.54 5.25 13.59
N GLN A 29 -11.24 6.17 14.52
CA GLN A 29 -12.08 7.34 14.81
C GLN A 29 -12.00 8.39 13.70
N GLU A 30 -10.83 8.58 13.08
CA GLU A 30 -10.67 9.48 11.93
C GLU A 30 -11.47 8.94 10.72
N VAL A 31 -11.41 7.63 10.49
CA VAL A 31 -12.21 6.95 9.46
C VAL A 31 -13.70 7.10 9.74
N LEU A 32 -14.14 6.93 10.98
CA LEU A 32 -15.53 7.14 11.39
C LEU A 32 -15.97 8.59 11.14
N SER A 33 -15.14 9.59 11.49
CA SER A 33 -15.44 11.00 11.21
C SER A 33 -15.61 11.26 9.71
N ALA A 34 -14.70 10.74 8.88
CA ALA A 34 -14.78 10.88 7.43
C ALA A 34 -16.05 10.20 6.87
N ALA A 35 -16.40 9.02 7.37
CA ALA A 35 -17.60 8.30 6.98
C ALA A 35 -18.89 9.05 7.36
N LEU A 36 -18.98 9.56 8.60
CA LEU A 36 -20.13 10.37 9.06
C LEU A 36 -20.29 11.65 8.25
N THR A 37 -19.18 12.33 7.95
CA THR A 37 -19.18 13.54 7.10
C THR A 37 -19.62 13.21 5.68
N GLY A 38 -19.10 12.11 5.10
CA GLY A 38 -19.50 11.64 3.78
C GLY A 38 -20.98 11.26 3.71
N LEU A 39 -21.49 10.57 4.73
CA LEU A 39 -22.91 10.21 4.83
C LEU A 39 -23.81 11.45 4.97
N ALA A 40 -23.42 12.42 5.78
CA ALA A 40 -24.16 13.68 5.92
C ALA A 40 -24.23 14.44 4.60
N THR A 41 -23.10 14.52 3.88
CA THR A 41 -23.00 15.16 2.56
C THR A 41 -23.85 14.42 1.53
N PHE A 42 -23.73 13.10 1.46
CA PHE A 42 -24.52 12.26 0.56
C PHE A 42 -26.03 12.42 0.82
N LEU A 43 -26.43 12.45 2.09
CA LEU A 43 -27.83 12.64 2.47
C LEU A 43 -28.34 14.01 1.99
N ALA A 44 -27.53 15.07 2.18
CA ALA A 44 -27.85 16.43 1.71
C ALA A 44 -28.02 16.49 0.18
N ASP A 45 -27.05 15.97 -0.56
CA ASP A 45 -27.03 16.01 -2.03
C ASP A 45 -28.19 15.23 -2.64
N ASN A 46 -28.66 14.19 -1.96
CA ASN A 46 -29.70 13.28 -2.46
C ASN A 46 -31.07 13.53 -1.80
N ARG A 47 -31.29 14.69 -1.16
CA ARG A 47 -32.55 15.02 -0.47
C ARG A 47 -33.79 14.77 -1.33
N LEU A 48 -33.75 15.15 -2.61
CA LEU A 48 -34.87 14.97 -3.56
C LEU A 48 -35.18 13.48 -3.80
N VAL A 49 -34.16 12.63 -3.88
CA VAL A 49 -34.30 11.18 -4.06
C VAL A 49 -34.94 10.55 -2.83
N PHE A 50 -34.50 10.95 -1.63
CA PHE A 50 -35.08 10.48 -0.37
C PHE A 50 -36.51 10.96 -0.17
N ARG A 51 -36.84 12.20 -0.57
CA ARG A 51 -38.20 12.74 -0.55
C ARG A 51 -39.12 11.92 -1.44
N ALA A 52 -38.72 11.69 -2.70
CA ALA A 52 -39.50 10.88 -3.64
C ALA A 52 -39.75 9.46 -3.09
N ARG A 53 -38.71 8.83 -2.53
CA ARG A 53 -38.83 7.51 -1.91
C ARG A 53 -39.74 7.46 -0.70
N LEU A 54 -39.77 8.49 0.15
CA LEU A 54 -40.70 8.54 1.27
C LEU A 54 -42.14 8.72 0.78
N GLY A 55 -42.35 9.58 -0.23
CA GLY A 55 -43.64 9.73 -0.89
C GLY A 55 -44.17 8.41 -1.44
N ASP A 56 -43.34 7.64 -2.16
CA ASP A 56 -43.72 6.32 -2.70
C ASP A 56 -44.04 5.30 -1.60
N ALA A 57 -43.39 5.41 -0.44
CA ALA A 57 -43.61 4.53 0.70
C ALA A 57 -44.76 4.98 1.61
N SER A 58 -45.25 6.22 1.43
CA SER A 58 -46.30 6.80 2.26
C SER A 58 -47.66 6.13 1.94
N PRO A 59 -48.48 5.81 2.96
CA PRO A 59 -49.81 5.26 2.72
C PRO A 59 -50.70 6.26 1.97
N ALA A 60 -51.50 5.78 1.02
CA ALA A 60 -52.38 6.61 0.18
C ALA A 60 -53.43 7.46 0.94
N TRP A 61 -53.63 7.22 2.25
CA TRP A 61 -54.52 8.01 3.10
C TRP A 61 -53.83 9.22 3.75
N VAL A 62 -52.49 9.32 3.68
CA VAL A 62 -51.72 10.42 4.26
C VAL A 62 -51.75 11.63 3.33
N PRO A 63 -52.17 12.81 3.81
CA PRO A 63 -52.11 14.03 3.01
C PRO A 63 -50.67 14.47 2.73
N ASP A 64 -50.39 14.99 1.53
CA ASP A 64 -49.06 15.41 1.09
C ASP A 64 -48.37 16.38 2.07
N TRP A 65 -49.12 17.32 2.66
CA TRP A 65 -48.58 18.30 3.61
C TRP A 65 -48.10 17.66 4.93
N VAL A 66 -48.68 16.52 5.32
CA VAL A 66 -48.24 15.75 6.49
C VAL A 66 -46.96 15.01 6.14
N ASP A 67 -46.94 14.35 4.99
CA ASP A 67 -45.78 13.62 4.49
C ASP A 67 -44.56 14.54 4.34
N ASP A 68 -44.74 15.74 3.77
CA ASP A 68 -43.70 16.78 3.67
C ASP A 68 -43.15 17.18 5.03
N ARG A 69 -44.02 17.46 6.00
CA ARG A 69 -43.57 17.85 7.35
C ARG A 69 -42.84 16.73 8.07
N VAL A 70 -43.29 15.49 7.90
CA VAL A 70 -42.64 14.32 8.49
C VAL A 70 -41.28 14.11 7.83
N PHE A 71 -41.20 14.20 6.50
CA PHE A 71 -39.94 14.13 5.77
C PHE A 71 -38.94 15.16 6.30
N ASP A 72 -39.32 16.44 6.30
CA ASP A 72 -38.44 17.54 6.72
C ASP A 72 -37.97 17.34 8.16
N ARG A 73 -38.88 16.98 9.06
CA ARG A 73 -38.52 16.78 10.46
C ARG A 73 -37.55 15.61 10.65
N VAL A 74 -37.79 14.49 9.98
CA VAL A 74 -36.94 13.30 10.08
C VAL A 74 -35.59 13.54 9.43
N PHE A 75 -35.57 14.21 8.28
CA PHE A 75 -34.37 14.54 7.54
C PHE A 75 -33.47 15.49 8.33
N ASP A 76 -34.04 16.56 8.90
CA ASP A 76 -33.32 17.52 9.73
C ASP A 76 -32.79 16.87 11.01
N LEU A 77 -33.57 15.96 11.64
CA LEU A 77 -33.12 15.19 12.80
C LEU A 77 -31.94 14.29 12.45
N LEU A 78 -32.00 13.57 11.33
CA LEU A 78 -30.92 12.69 10.87
C LEU A 78 -29.66 13.49 10.54
N GLN A 79 -29.78 14.60 9.83
CA GLN A 79 -28.63 15.45 9.54
C GLN A 79 -28.02 16.06 10.80
N GLY A 80 -28.85 16.59 11.70
CA GLY A 80 -28.41 17.13 12.98
C GLY A 80 -27.68 16.09 13.82
N PHE A 81 -28.21 14.87 13.90
CA PHE A 81 -27.60 13.76 14.61
C PHE A 81 -26.26 13.34 14.00
N LEU A 82 -26.16 13.20 12.66
CA LEU A 82 -24.89 12.87 12.01
C LEU A 82 -23.82 13.95 12.25
N ALA A 83 -24.23 15.23 12.21
CA ALA A 83 -23.36 16.35 12.49
C ALA A 83 -22.90 16.37 13.97
N GLU A 84 -23.81 16.13 14.91
CA GLU A 84 -23.54 16.05 16.34
C GLU A 84 -22.52 14.95 16.67
N VAL A 85 -22.75 13.73 16.17
CA VAL A 85 -21.83 12.59 16.36
C VAL A 85 -20.49 12.84 15.66
N GLY A 86 -20.51 13.49 14.49
CA GLY A 86 -19.31 13.86 13.76
C GLY A 86 -18.46 14.89 14.51
N ALA A 87 -19.10 15.88 15.12
CA ALA A 87 -18.46 17.03 15.78
C ALA A 87 -17.97 16.75 17.20
N ASP A 88 -18.62 15.84 17.95
CA ASP A 88 -18.20 15.47 19.31
C ASP A 88 -17.38 14.16 19.32
N PRO A 89 -16.05 14.21 19.52
CA PRO A 89 -15.21 13.01 19.65
C PRO A 89 -15.55 12.16 20.88
N ARG A 90 -16.20 12.74 21.90
CA ARG A 90 -16.58 12.06 23.16
C ARG A 90 -18.01 11.53 23.13
N HIS A 91 -18.69 11.62 21.99
CA HIS A 91 -20.06 11.16 21.85
C HIS A 91 -20.19 9.67 22.22
N GLU A 92 -21.27 9.30 22.91
CA GLU A 92 -21.48 7.94 23.43
C GLU A 92 -21.45 6.87 22.33
N LEU A 93 -22.04 7.16 21.16
CA LEU A 93 -21.97 6.28 19.99
C LEU A 93 -20.55 6.00 19.51
N ARG A 94 -19.66 6.99 19.53
CA ARG A 94 -18.27 6.81 19.12
C ARG A 94 -17.52 5.91 20.09
N ARG A 95 -17.79 6.07 21.39
CA ARG A 95 -17.28 5.19 22.45
C ARG A 95 -17.82 3.77 22.32
N SER A 96 -19.11 3.62 22.05
CA SER A 96 -19.73 2.30 21.83
C SER A 96 -19.15 1.61 20.58
N TYR A 97 -18.94 2.36 19.50
CA TYR A 97 -18.28 1.89 18.29
C TYR A 97 -16.85 1.41 18.57
N ASP A 98 -16.04 2.22 19.25
CA ASP A 98 -14.66 1.87 19.64
C ASP A 98 -14.62 0.57 20.47
N GLN A 99 -15.45 0.49 21.52
CA GLN A 99 -15.51 -0.70 22.37
C GLN A 99 -15.93 -1.96 21.60
N ARG A 100 -16.94 -1.84 20.73
CA ARG A 100 -17.40 -2.97 19.89
C ARG A 100 -16.33 -3.39 18.89
N LEU A 101 -15.63 -2.44 18.29
CA LEU A 101 -14.56 -2.71 17.35
C LEU A 101 -13.38 -3.41 18.04
N ARG A 102 -12.94 -2.91 19.20
CA ARG A 102 -11.92 -3.54 20.05
C ARG A 102 -12.31 -4.96 20.44
N ALA A 103 -13.55 -5.16 20.89
CA ALA A 103 -14.06 -6.48 21.26
C ALA A 103 -14.11 -7.41 20.05
N TYR A 104 -14.50 -6.91 18.87
CA TYR A 104 -14.52 -7.69 17.64
C TYR A 104 -13.11 -8.13 17.22
N VAL A 105 -12.15 -7.22 17.25
CA VAL A 105 -10.73 -7.50 16.93
C VAL A 105 -10.16 -8.52 17.91
N HIS A 106 -10.44 -8.40 19.20
CA HIS A 106 -10.04 -9.38 20.20
C HIS A 106 -10.61 -10.77 19.91
N ARG A 107 -11.92 -10.87 19.64
CA ARG A 107 -12.57 -12.14 19.28
C ARG A 107 -12.01 -12.74 17.99
N LEU A 108 -11.61 -11.92 17.01
CA LEU A 108 -11.00 -12.41 15.78
C LEU A 108 -9.75 -13.26 16.03
N ARG A 109 -9.03 -12.99 17.15
CA ARG A 109 -7.83 -13.71 17.55
C ARG A 109 -8.10 -14.87 18.49
N THR A 110 -9.08 -14.73 19.37
CA THR A 110 -9.32 -15.68 20.46
C THR A 110 -10.41 -16.70 20.16
N ASP A 111 -11.33 -16.41 19.23
CA ASP A 111 -12.45 -17.26 18.87
C ASP A 111 -12.24 -17.90 17.47
N PRO A 112 -12.03 -19.23 17.40
CA PRO A 112 -11.91 -19.97 16.15
C PRO A 112 -13.13 -19.83 15.24
N ALA A 113 -14.34 -19.69 15.78
CA ALA A 113 -15.55 -19.56 14.98
C ALA A 113 -15.62 -18.20 14.27
N THR A 114 -15.18 -17.14 14.94
CA THR A 114 -15.07 -15.80 14.33
C THR A 114 -14.00 -15.77 13.23
N ALA A 115 -12.85 -16.41 13.46
CA ALA A 115 -11.82 -16.54 12.42
C ALA A 115 -12.33 -17.34 11.20
N ALA A 116 -13.05 -18.44 11.43
CA ALA A 116 -13.63 -19.25 10.36
C ALA A 116 -14.64 -18.45 9.49
N ARG A 117 -15.41 -17.53 10.07
CA ARG A 117 -16.30 -16.64 9.31
C ARG A 117 -15.54 -15.69 8.39
N VAL A 118 -14.39 -15.18 8.84
CA VAL A 118 -13.52 -14.33 8.00
C VAL A 118 -12.94 -15.12 6.84
N GLU A 119 -12.51 -16.36 7.09
CA GLU A 119 -12.01 -17.24 6.04
C GLU A 119 -13.12 -17.63 5.05
N GLN A 120 -14.33 -17.89 5.52
CA GLN A 120 -15.48 -18.15 4.67
C GLN A 120 -15.82 -16.94 3.81
N PHE A 121 -15.85 -15.75 4.40
CA PHE A 121 -16.10 -14.51 3.67
C PHE A 121 -15.01 -14.24 2.62
N LYS A 122 -13.74 -14.52 2.95
CA LYS A 122 -12.61 -14.46 1.99
C LYS A 122 -12.88 -15.38 0.80
N GLU A 123 -13.27 -16.62 1.07
CA GLU A 123 -13.55 -17.61 0.03
C GLU A 123 -14.73 -17.18 -0.86
N GLU A 124 -15.82 -16.72 -0.25
CA GLU A 124 -16.99 -16.19 -0.96
C GLU A 124 -16.65 -14.99 -1.85
N LEU A 125 -15.79 -14.08 -1.36
CA LEU A 125 -15.31 -12.94 -2.15
C LEU A 125 -14.45 -13.37 -3.33
N LEU A 126 -13.53 -14.31 -3.12
CA LEU A 126 -12.65 -14.83 -4.16
C LEU A 126 -13.43 -15.61 -5.22
N ASP A 127 -14.48 -16.31 -4.82
CA ASP A 127 -15.33 -17.09 -5.71
C ASP A 127 -16.40 -16.24 -6.41
N HIS A 128 -16.67 -15.04 -5.89
CA HIS A 128 -17.69 -14.15 -6.41
C HIS A 128 -17.42 -13.81 -7.88
N PRO A 129 -18.40 -13.99 -8.79
CA PRO A 129 -18.22 -13.78 -10.23
C PRO A 129 -17.74 -12.37 -10.55
N ALA A 130 -18.17 -11.34 -9.82
CA ALA A 130 -17.67 -9.98 -10.02
C ALA A 130 -16.16 -9.82 -9.80
N VAL A 131 -15.55 -10.60 -8.88
CA VAL A 131 -14.10 -10.62 -8.62
C VAL A 131 -13.36 -11.39 -9.72
N ARG A 132 -13.97 -12.45 -10.26
CA ARG A 132 -13.43 -13.17 -11.43
C ARG A 132 -13.52 -12.33 -12.71
N THR A 133 -14.59 -11.57 -12.91
CA THR A 133 -14.77 -10.66 -14.07
C THR A 133 -13.96 -9.36 -13.92
N TRP A 134 -13.63 -8.97 -12.68
CA TRP A 134 -12.69 -7.88 -12.38
C TRP A 134 -11.30 -8.07 -12.99
N SER A 135 -10.92 -9.30 -13.34
CA SER A 135 -9.57 -9.70 -13.73
C SER A 135 -9.01 -9.06 -15.02
N GLY A 136 -9.81 -8.35 -15.83
CA GLY A 136 -9.31 -7.78 -17.10
C GLY A 136 -9.79 -6.37 -17.41
N SER A 137 -11.07 -6.21 -17.77
CA SER A 137 -11.57 -4.98 -18.38
C SER A 137 -11.97 -3.91 -17.35
N LEU A 138 -12.66 -4.30 -16.28
CA LEU A 138 -13.10 -3.36 -15.25
C LEU A 138 -11.93 -2.83 -14.41
N TRP A 139 -10.95 -3.66 -14.07
CA TRP A 139 -9.74 -3.21 -13.37
C TRP A 139 -8.89 -2.28 -14.23
N SER A 140 -8.71 -2.61 -15.52
CA SER A 140 -8.02 -1.73 -16.46
C SER A 140 -8.75 -0.39 -16.59
N THR A 141 -10.08 -0.41 -16.71
CA THR A 141 -10.90 0.80 -16.82
C THR A 141 -10.84 1.62 -15.54
N ALA A 142 -11.03 1.00 -14.37
CA ALA A 142 -10.92 1.68 -13.08
C ALA A 142 -9.52 2.27 -12.86
N LYS A 143 -8.45 1.51 -13.16
CA LYS A 143 -7.07 2.01 -13.11
C LYS A 143 -6.89 3.20 -14.04
N THR A 144 -7.40 3.11 -15.27
CA THR A 144 -7.27 4.19 -16.26
C THR A 144 -8.04 5.44 -15.81
N THR A 145 -9.25 5.29 -15.28
CA THR A 145 -10.04 6.40 -14.72
C THR A 145 -9.37 7.02 -13.50
N VAL A 146 -8.80 6.22 -12.60
CA VAL A 146 -8.07 6.70 -11.42
C VAL A 146 -6.77 7.40 -11.84
N VAL A 147 -6.02 6.85 -12.80
CA VAL A 147 -4.79 7.46 -13.32
C VAL A 147 -5.11 8.75 -14.08
N ALA A 148 -6.18 8.78 -14.87
CA ALA A 148 -6.64 9.98 -15.56
C ALA A 148 -7.08 11.07 -14.56
N ALA A 149 -7.88 10.69 -13.55
CA ALA A 149 -8.29 11.60 -12.48
C ALA A 149 -7.12 12.03 -11.58
N ALA A 150 -6.02 11.27 -11.50
CA ALA A 150 -4.81 11.66 -10.80
C ALA A 150 -3.86 12.51 -11.66
N ALA A 151 -3.95 12.40 -12.98
CA ALA A 151 -3.19 13.20 -13.94
C ALA A 151 -3.83 14.57 -14.19
N ASP A 152 -5.14 14.70 -13.96
CA ASP A 152 -5.86 15.98 -14.04
C ASP A 152 -5.43 16.92 -12.89
N PRO A 153 -4.82 18.09 -13.19
CA PRO A 153 -4.38 19.05 -12.18
C PRO A 153 -5.50 19.57 -11.27
N ASP A 154 -6.74 19.66 -11.78
CA ASP A 154 -7.90 20.28 -11.13
C ASP A 154 -8.83 19.26 -10.45
N SER A 155 -8.47 17.98 -10.47
CA SER A 155 -9.24 16.91 -9.85
C SER A 155 -9.29 17.02 -8.33
N GLU A 156 -10.49 17.03 -7.77
CA GLU A 156 -10.72 17.02 -6.32
C GLU A 156 -10.12 15.77 -5.65
N LEU A 157 -10.12 14.65 -6.36
CA LEU A 157 -9.47 13.41 -5.91
C LEU A 157 -7.95 13.60 -5.78
N ARG A 158 -7.32 14.28 -6.74
CA ARG A 158 -5.90 14.61 -6.71
C ARG A 158 -5.60 15.56 -5.55
N ALA A 159 -6.39 16.60 -5.36
CA ALA A 159 -6.23 17.54 -4.26
C ALA A 159 -6.31 16.84 -2.89
N ARG A 160 -7.30 15.96 -2.69
CA ARG A 160 -7.44 15.17 -1.45
C ARG A 160 -6.30 14.17 -1.28
N MET A 161 -5.87 13.48 -2.34
CA MET A 161 -4.73 12.56 -2.27
C MET A 161 -3.43 13.30 -1.92
N VAL A 162 -3.17 14.46 -2.54
CA VAL A 162 -2.00 15.29 -2.20
C VAL A 162 -2.06 15.75 -0.74
N GLY A 163 -3.25 16.12 -0.24
CA GLY A 163 -3.46 16.45 1.17
C GLY A 163 -3.13 15.29 2.11
N LEU A 164 -3.62 14.08 1.81
CA LEU A 164 -3.33 12.88 2.58
C LEU A 164 -1.84 12.51 2.54
N ILE A 165 -1.20 12.59 1.37
CA ILE A 165 0.23 12.34 1.21
C ILE A 165 1.05 13.34 2.00
N ARG A 166 0.72 14.64 1.94
CA ARG A 166 1.41 15.67 2.72
C ARG A 166 1.21 15.49 4.22
N SER A 167 0.01 15.15 4.66
CA SER A 167 -0.27 14.84 6.06
C SER A 167 0.54 13.63 6.54
N GLY A 168 0.55 12.54 5.76
CA GLY A 168 1.35 11.35 6.04
C GLY A 168 2.85 11.64 6.05
N ALA A 169 3.34 12.48 5.13
CA ALA A 169 4.73 12.93 5.09
C ALA A 169 5.08 13.77 6.33
N GLY A 170 4.17 14.63 6.79
CA GLY A 170 4.31 15.37 8.04
C GLY A 170 4.47 14.43 9.23
N VAL A 171 3.57 13.46 9.39
CA VAL A 171 3.64 12.46 10.46
C VAL A 171 4.95 11.66 10.41
N LEU A 172 5.42 11.29 9.21
CA LEU A 172 6.68 10.55 9.05
C LEU A 172 7.92 11.40 9.45
N GLN A 173 7.84 12.72 9.28
CA GLN A 173 8.89 13.66 9.66
C GLN A 173 8.87 14.00 11.16
N THR A 174 7.70 14.00 11.80
CA THR A 174 7.57 14.38 13.21
C THR A 174 7.61 13.19 14.16
N ASP A 175 7.14 12.02 13.75
CA ASP A 175 7.01 10.84 14.60
C ASP A 175 8.10 9.79 14.28
N PRO A 176 9.07 9.58 15.19
CA PRO A 176 10.14 8.60 14.99
C PRO A 176 9.63 7.15 15.02
N THR A 177 8.56 6.85 15.75
CA THR A 177 7.99 5.49 15.85
C THR A 177 7.34 5.08 14.53
N VAL A 178 6.57 5.98 13.91
CA VAL A 178 5.97 5.75 12.59
C VAL A 178 7.06 5.60 11.53
N ARG A 179 8.10 6.45 11.58
CA ARG A 179 9.24 6.36 10.66
C ARG A 179 9.93 5.01 10.70
N GLU A 180 10.20 4.50 11.90
CA GLU A 180 10.86 3.21 12.06
C GLU A 180 9.99 2.04 11.56
N LEU A 181 8.68 2.12 11.80
CA LEU A 181 7.74 1.10 11.34
C LEU A 181 7.66 1.06 9.80
N VAL A 182 7.59 2.24 9.15
CA VAL A 182 7.63 2.36 7.69
C VAL A 182 8.96 1.86 7.15
N GLN A 183 10.08 2.27 7.73
CA GLN A 183 11.42 1.82 7.30
C GLN A 183 11.56 0.30 7.33
N ARG A 184 11.15 -0.34 8.44
CA ARG A 184 11.20 -1.81 8.56
C ARG A 184 10.34 -2.49 7.51
N GLN A 185 9.17 -1.93 7.21
CA GLN A 185 8.27 -2.49 6.21
C GLN A 185 8.81 -2.29 4.78
N SER A 186 9.40 -1.14 4.48
CA SER A 186 10.06 -0.85 3.21
C SER A 186 11.22 -1.81 2.96
N VAL A 187 12.07 -2.07 3.96
CA VAL A 187 13.16 -3.04 3.86
C VAL A 187 12.63 -4.45 3.58
N ARG A 188 11.56 -4.86 4.28
CA ARG A 188 10.91 -6.16 4.06
C ARG A 188 10.32 -6.28 2.64
N ALA A 189 9.63 -5.24 2.18
CA ALA A 189 9.04 -5.20 0.85
C ALA A 189 10.12 -5.22 -0.24
N ALA A 190 11.20 -4.46 -0.08
CA ALA A 190 12.34 -4.46 -0.98
C ALA A 190 13.02 -5.84 -1.02
N GLY A 191 13.25 -6.46 0.13
CA GLY A 191 13.80 -7.82 0.22
C GLY A 191 12.92 -8.83 -0.53
N TYR A 192 11.60 -8.78 -0.33
CA TYR A 192 10.67 -9.66 -1.04
C TYR A 192 10.68 -9.43 -2.55
N VAL A 193 10.75 -8.18 -3.02
CA VAL A 193 10.84 -7.85 -4.45
C VAL A 193 12.16 -8.38 -5.01
N VAL A 194 13.28 -8.17 -4.32
CA VAL A 194 14.59 -8.68 -4.75
C VAL A 194 14.57 -10.21 -4.83
N GLU A 195 14.13 -10.91 -3.79
CA GLU A 195 14.02 -12.38 -3.82
C GLU A 195 13.11 -12.88 -4.93
N ARG A 196 12.01 -12.17 -5.20
CA ARG A 196 11.01 -12.59 -6.18
C ARG A 196 11.41 -12.32 -7.63
N PHE A 197 12.14 -11.25 -7.88
CA PHE A 197 12.49 -10.76 -9.23
C PHE A 197 13.99 -10.83 -9.53
N ALA A 198 14.83 -11.32 -8.60
CA ALA A 198 16.25 -11.54 -8.85
C ALA A 198 16.49 -12.51 -10.01
N GLY A 199 15.64 -13.53 -10.17
CA GLY A 199 15.68 -14.44 -11.31
C GLY A 199 15.45 -13.71 -12.64
N ASP A 200 14.38 -12.91 -12.72
CA ASP A 200 14.03 -12.14 -13.91
C ASP A 200 15.11 -11.07 -14.23
N ALA A 201 15.71 -10.47 -13.21
CA ALA A 201 16.82 -9.53 -13.36
C ALA A 201 18.11 -10.23 -13.86
N ALA A 202 18.41 -11.42 -13.34
CA ALA A 202 19.52 -12.24 -13.80
C ALA A 202 19.32 -12.73 -15.24
N GLU A 203 18.09 -13.08 -15.61
CA GLU A 203 17.72 -13.46 -16.97
C GLU A 203 17.84 -12.27 -17.94
N LEU A 204 17.40 -11.08 -17.53
CA LEU A 204 17.53 -9.84 -18.31
C LEU A 204 19.01 -9.46 -18.54
N VAL A 205 19.84 -9.56 -17.49
CA VAL A 205 21.28 -9.34 -17.61
C VAL A 205 21.89 -10.42 -18.51
N GLY A 206 21.50 -11.68 -18.33
CA GLY A 206 21.96 -12.79 -19.17
C GLY A 206 21.62 -12.60 -20.65
N THR A 207 20.39 -12.22 -20.97
CA THR A 207 19.98 -11.92 -22.36
C THR A 207 20.65 -10.67 -22.91
N THR A 208 20.93 -9.67 -22.07
CA THR A 208 21.64 -8.47 -22.48
C THR A 208 23.11 -8.77 -22.80
N VAL A 209 23.80 -9.50 -21.93
CA VAL A 209 25.19 -9.96 -22.13
C VAL A 209 25.29 -10.89 -23.33
N ALA A 210 24.33 -11.80 -23.51
CA ALA A 210 24.29 -12.71 -24.67
C ALA A 210 24.07 -11.99 -26.01
N ARG A 211 23.56 -10.75 -25.99
CA ARG A 211 23.38 -9.90 -27.17
C ARG A 211 24.56 -8.96 -27.44
N TRP A 212 25.57 -8.95 -26.57
CA TRP A 212 26.77 -8.16 -26.81
C TRP A 212 27.62 -8.80 -27.90
N ASP A 213 28.11 -7.97 -28.82
CA ASP A 213 29.06 -8.40 -29.83
C ASP A 213 30.40 -8.77 -29.16
N THR A 214 30.81 -10.02 -29.28
CA THR A 214 32.01 -10.56 -28.63
C THR A 214 33.28 -9.82 -29.05
N GLU A 215 33.36 -9.37 -30.31
CA GLU A 215 34.54 -8.73 -30.87
C GLU A 215 34.66 -7.28 -30.38
N GLU A 216 33.54 -6.55 -30.37
CA GLU A 216 33.49 -5.17 -29.86
C GLU A 216 33.67 -5.13 -28.33
N THR A 217 33.09 -6.10 -27.62
CA THR A 217 33.20 -6.21 -26.15
C THR A 217 34.62 -6.60 -25.74
N SER A 218 35.23 -7.57 -26.42
CA SER A 218 36.64 -7.95 -26.20
C SER A 218 37.57 -6.75 -26.41
N ARG A 219 37.38 -6.00 -27.51
CA ARG A 219 38.18 -4.81 -27.79
C ARG A 219 38.02 -3.72 -26.74
N ARG A 220 36.80 -3.48 -26.22
CA ARG A 220 36.56 -2.51 -25.15
C ARG A 220 37.18 -2.93 -23.82
N ILE A 221 37.12 -4.22 -23.47
CA ILE A 221 37.76 -4.78 -22.29
C ILE A 221 39.29 -4.70 -22.43
N GLU A 222 39.84 -5.05 -23.58
CA GLU A 222 41.28 -4.98 -23.85
C GLU A 222 41.81 -3.54 -23.83
N LEU A 223 41.07 -2.58 -24.39
CA LEU A 223 41.40 -1.15 -24.34
C LEU A 223 41.36 -0.57 -22.92
N GLN A 224 40.46 -1.05 -22.05
CA GLN A 224 40.35 -0.56 -20.67
C GLN A 224 41.25 -1.30 -19.67
N VAL A 225 41.47 -2.60 -19.85
CA VAL A 225 42.23 -3.48 -18.94
C VAL A 225 43.69 -3.67 -19.37
N GLY A 226 44.01 -3.42 -20.65
CA GLY A 226 45.35 -3.63 -21.21
C GLY A 226 46.47 -2.84 -20.51
N ARG A 227 46.17 -1.63 -20.02
CA ARG A 227 47.13 -0.81 -19.25
C ARG A 227 47.44 -1.40 -17.87
N ASP A 228 46.47 -2.00 -17.20
CA ASP A 228 46.65 -2.56 -15.85
C ASP A 228 47.40 -3.90 -15.87
N LEU A 229 47.18 -4.72 -16.91
CA LEU A 229 47.94 -5.97 -17.10
C LEU A 229 49.42 -5.72 -17.41
N GLN A 230 49.75 -4.61 -18.07
CA GLN A 230 51.14 -4.22 -18.33
C GLN A 230 51.87 -3.82 -17.03
N TRP A 231 51.18 -3.20 -16.06
CA TRP A 231 51.78 -2.83 -14.77
C TRP A 231 52.25 -4.03 -13.95
N ILE A 232 51.56 -5.17 -14.02
CA ILE A 232 52.01 -6.41 -13.37
C ILE A 232 53.32 -6.89 -14.00
N ARG A 233 53.43 -6.82 -15.33
CA ARG A 233 54.63 -7.24 -16.06
C ARG A 233 55.83 -6.33 -15.78
N VAL A 234 55.62 -5.01 -15.74
CA VAL A 234 56.66 -4.02 -15.42
C VAL A 234 57.10 -4.13 -13.95
N ASN A 235 56.16 -4.25 -13.01
CA ASN A 235 56.51 -4.43 -11.61
C ASN A 235 57.25 -5.75 -11.37
N GLY A 236 56.88 -6.82 -12.09
CA GLY A 236 57.58 -8.10 -12.03
C GLY A 236 59.04 -8.03 -12.50
N THR A 237 59.33 -7.31 -13.59
CA THR A 237 60.70 -7.16 -14.08
C THR A 237 61.53 -6.22 -13.21
N VAL A 238 60.93 -5.16 -12.66
CA VAL A 238 61.61 -4.21 -11.75
C VAL A 238 61.97 -4.88 -10.42
N VAL A 239 61.01 -5.59 -9.80
CA VAL A 239 61.24 -6.30 -8.53
C VAL A 239 62.22 -7.46 -8.73
N GLY A 240 62.06 -8.24 -9.81
CA GLY A 240 62.99 -9.32 -10.14
C GLY A 240 64.41 -8.82 -10.41
N GLY A 241 64.55 -7.69 -11.11
CA GLY A 241 65.84 -7.05 -11.37
C GLY A 241 66.51 -6.54 -10.10
N LEU A 242 65.76 -5.88 -9.21
CA LEU A 242 66.27 -5.41 -7.92
C LEU A 242 66.65 -6.55 -6.99
N ALA A 243 65.83 -7.60 -6.91
CA ALA A 243 66.15 -8.79 -6.12
C ALA A 243 67.41 -9.50 -6.66
N GLY A 244 67.53 -9.63 -7.99
CA GLY A 244 68.71 -10.18 -8.64
C GLY A 244 69.97 -9.36 -8.37
N LEU A 245 69.87 -8.03 -8.44
CA LEU A 245 70.96 -7.12 -8.11
C LEU A 245 71.39 -7.28 -6.65
N VAL A 246 70.44 -7.30 -5.71
CA VAL A 246 70.74 -7.48 -4.27
C VAL A 246 71.41 -8.82 -4.03
N ILE A 247 70.89 -9.91 -4.59
CA ILE A 247 71.49 -11.25 -4.46
C ILE A 247 72.92 -11.26 -5.03
N TYR A 248 73.12 -10.69 -6.23
CA TYR A 248 74.44 -10.60 -6.85
C TYR A 248 75.43 -9.80 -6.00
N THR A 249 74.99 -8.67 -5.44
CA THR A 249 75.85 -7.81 -4.61
C THR A 249 76.22 -8.50 -3.29
N VAL A 250 75.28 -9.20 -2.66
CA VAL A 250 75.52 -9.97 -1.43
C VAL A 250 76.44 -11.16 -1.71
N ALA A 251 76.25 -11.89 -2.82
CA ALA A 251 77.13 -12.97 -3.22
C ALA A 251 78.57 -12.47 -3.42
N GLN A 252 78.75 -11.33 -4.10
CA GLN A 252 80.07 -10.76 -4.35
C GLN A 252 80.77 -10.25 -3.08
N LEU A 253 80.01 -9.82 -2.06
CA LEU A 253 80.55 -9.38 -0.77
C LEU A 253 80.88 -10.54 0.18
N LEU A 254 80.23 -11.69 0.02
CA LEU A 254 80.43 -12.87 0.87
C LEU A 254 81.46 -13.86 0.30
N GLY A 255 81.82 -13.75 -0.97
CA GLY A 255 82.84 -14.58 -1.63
C GLY A 255 82.26 -15.82 -2.29
#